data_AF-A0A352RAB7-F1
#
_entry.id   AF-A0A352RAB7-F1
#
_cell.length_a   1.000
_cell.length_b   1.000
_cell.length_c   1.000
_cell.angle_alpha   90.00
_cell.angle_beta   90.00
_cell.angle_gamma   90.00
#
_symmetry.space_group_name_H-M   'P 1'
#
loop_
_entity.id
_entity.type
_entity.pdbx_description
1 polymer ?
#
loop_
_entity_poly.entity_id
_entity_poly.type
_entity_poly.pdbx_seq_one_letter_code
_entity_poly.pdbx_strand_id
1 'polypeptide(L)'
;MKKELSTLEIIIKGHLWVNLPITILICIAFYIIHEFFNQSFSFSLIGGTVIGWIYWDFAVKKWIKWALINNVDSEKLYKIGKRNLLIWSQHDIKQVADKLNKE
;
A
#
# COMPACT_ATOMS: atom_id res chain seq x y z
N MET A 1 28.98 -6.60 4.00
CA MET A 1 27.85 -7.50 3.70
C MET A 1 26.56 -6.69 3.81
N LYS A 2 25.79 -6.53 2.71
CA LYS A 2 24.44 -5.96 2.82
C LYS A 2 23.61 -6.93 3.65
N LYS A 3 23.04 -6.45 4.76
CA LYS A 3 22.19 -7.26 5.63
C LYS A 3 20.95 -7.64 4.83
N GLU A 4 20.72 -8.94 4.60
CA GLU A 4 19.48 -9.38 3.97
C GLU A 4 18.31 -8.94 4.84
N LEU A 5 17.33 -8.27 4.24
CA LEU A 5 16.14 -7.82 4.94
C LEU A 5 15.37 -9.03 5.47
N SER A 6 15.03 -8.99 6.75
CA SER A 6 14.17 -10.01 7.33
C SER A 6 12.76 -9.88 6.75
N THR A 7 12.09 -11.02 6.57
CA THR A 7 10.69 -11.07 6.15
C THR A 7 9.80 -10.20 7.05
N LEU A 8 10.09 -10.15 8.36
CA LEU A 8 9.36 -9.31 9.31
C LEU A 8 9.56 -7.82 9.04
N GLU A 9 10.78 -7.39 8.70
CA GLU A 9 11.07 -5.98 8.41
C GLU A 9 10.30 -5.51 7.17
N ILE A 10 10.22 -6.37 6.15
CA ILE A 10 9.46 -6.10 4.91
C ILE A 10 7.97 -5.92 5.22
N ILE A 11 7.39 -6.81 6.04
CA ILE A 11 5.98 -6.77 6.45
C ILE A 11 5.68 -5.53 7.28
N ILE A 12 6.48 -5.26 8.32
CA ILE A 12 6.29 -4.12 9.22
C ILE A 12 6.34 -2.82 8.42
N LYS A 13 7.33 -2.66 7.54
CA LYS A 13 7.39 -1.48 6.67
C LYS A 13 6.23 -1.38 5.72
N GLY A 14 5.75 -2.51 5.19
CA GLY A 14 4.55 -2.55 4.36
C GLY A 14 3.34 -1.99 5.09
N HIS A 15 3.04 -2.48 6.29
CA HIS A 15 1.91 -1.98 7.07
C HIS A 15 2.09 -0.53 7.51
N LEU A 16 3.31 -0.12 7.88
CA LEU A 16 3.59 1.25 8.32
C LEU A 16 3.48 2.26 7.17
N TRP A 17 3.88 1.89 5.95
CA TRP A 17 3.90 2.80 4.80
C TRP A 17 2.62 2.76 3.98
N VAL A 18 1.92 1.63 4.00
CA VAL A 18 0.72 1.41 3.19
C VAL A 18 -0.50 1.49 4.11
N ASN A 19 -0.71 0.50 4.97
CA ASN A 19 -1.99 0.36 5.69
C ASN A 19 -2.24 1.47 6.72
N LEU A 20 -1.24 1.87 7.51
CA LEU A 20 -1.43 2.87 8.55
C LEU A 20 -1.86 4.24 7.95
N PRO A 21 -1.16 4.80 6.93
CA PRO A 21 -1.60 6.01 6.25
C PRO A 21 -2.98 5.87 5.60
N ILE A 22 -3.27 4.73 4.96
CA ILE A 22 -4.58 4.50 4.32
C ILE A 22 -5.69 4.53 5.36
N THR A 23 -5.53 3.84 6.49
CA THR A 23 -6.54 3.81 7.55
C THR A 23 -6.80 5.20 8.11
N ILE A 24 -5.74 5.98 8.37
CA ILE A 24 -5.87 7.37 8.81
C ILE A 24 -6.64 8.19 7.78
N LEU A 25 -6.30 8.02 6.49
CA LEU A 25 -6.92 8.75 5.40
C LEU A 25 -8.41 8.39 5.22
N ILE A 26 -8.76 7.11 5.34
CA ILE A 26 -10.14 6.63 5.32
C ILE A 26 -10.93 7.23 6.48
N CYS A 27 -10.39 7.23 7.71
CA CYS A 27 -11.07 7.79 8.88
C CYS A 27 -11.28 9.30 8.74
N ILE A 28 -10.28 10.05 8.27
CA ILE A 28 -10.40 11.49 8.04
C ILE A 28 -11.43 11.78 6.95
N ALA A 29 -11.34 11.08 5.82
CA ALA A 29 -12.29 11.26 4.72
C ALA A 29 -13.71 10.89 5.13
N PHE A 30 -13.90 9.79 5.84
CA PHE A 30 -15.17 9.39 6.42
C PHE A 30 -15.75 10.50 7.32
N TYR A 31 -14.95 11.01 8.25
CA TYR A 31 -15.37 12.06 9.18
C TYR A 31 -15.77 13.33 8.42
N ILE A 32 -14.97 13.77 7.45
CA ILE A 32 -15.26 14.95 6.63
C ILE A 32 -16.57 14.76 5.85
N ILE A 33 -16.75 13.62 5.17
CA ILE A 33 -17.96 13.37 4.37
C ILE A 33 -19.20 13.26 5.26
N HIS A 34 -19.09 12.61 6.42
CA HIS A 34 -20.22 12.44 7.32
C HIS A 34 -20.66 13.76 7.95
N GLU A 35 -19.73 14.49 8.58
CA GLU A 35 -20.06 15.69 9.34
C GLU A 35 -20.35 16.91 8.46
N PHE A 36 -19.54 17.14 7.42
CA PHE A 36 -19.65 18.38 6.64
C PHE A 36 -20.65 18.28 5.48
N PHE A 37 -20.95 17.08 4.98
CA PHE A 37 -21.89 16.89 3.87
C PHE A 37 -23.22 16.24 4.32
N ASN A 38 -23.39 16.01 5.63
CA ASN A 38 -24.59 15.41 6.24
C ASN A 38 -25.03 14.11 5.54
N GLN A 39 -24.06 13.29 5.12
CA GLN A 39 -24.30 12.06 4.38
C GLN A 39 -24.53 10.87 5.32
N SER A 40 -25.26 9.87 4.83
CA SER A 40 -25.47 8.62 5.57
C SER A 40 -24.14 7.92 5.87
N PHE A 41 -24.09 7.22 6.99
CA PHE A 41 -22.89 6.47 7.42
C PHE A 41 -22.34 5.59 6.30
N SER A 42 -23.22 4.85 5.60
CA SER A 42 -22.84 3.98 4.49
C SER A 42 -22.19 4.75 3.34
N PHE A 43 -22.74 5.91 2.97
CA PHE A 43 -22.19 6.71 1.89
C PHE A 43 -20.83 7.31 2.25
N SER A 44 -20.69 7.82 3.47
CA SER A 44 -19.42 8.34 3.98
C SER A 44 -18.33 7.27 4.05
N LEU A 45 -18.69 6.04 4.43
CA LEU A 45 -17.75 4.92 4.48
C LEU A 45 -17.28 4.51 3.10
N ILE A 46 -18.20 4.43 2.12
CA ILE A 46 -17.86 4.16 0.73
C ILE A 46 -16.94 5.26 0.19
N GLY A 47 -17.29 6.53 0.41
CA GLY A 47 -16.49 7.68 -0.02
C GLY A 47 -15.07 7.65 0.57
N GLY A 48 -14.96 7.45 1.89
CA GLY A 48 -13.65 7.31 2.55
C GLY A 48 -12.83 6.15 1.99
N THR A 49 -13.46 5.00 1.76
CA THR A 49 -12.81 3.82 1.18
C THR A 49 -12.30 4.08 -0.24
N VAL A 50 -13.08 4.76 -1.09
CA VAL A 50 -12.65 5.11 -2.46
C VAL A 50 -11.40 5.98 -2.44
N ILE A 51 -11.36 6.99 -1.57
CA ILE A 51 -10.20 7.87 -1.45
C ILE A 51 -8.99 7.09 -0.90
N GLY A 52 -9.20 6.24 0.10
CA GLY A 52 -8.18 5.33 0.63
C GLY A 52 -7.61 4.40 -0.44
N TRP A 53 -8.45 3.88 -1.34
CA TRP A 53 -8.03 3.00 -2.43
C TRP A 53 -7.15 3.71 -3.46
N ILE A 54 -7.46 4.96 -3.79
CA ILE A 54 -6.63 5.78 -4.69
C ILE A 54 -5.24 6.00 -4.06
N TYR A 55 -5.18 6.30 -2.77
CA TYR A 55 -3.90 6.46 -2.07
C TYR A 55 -3.12 5.15 -1.96
N TRP A 56 -3.82 4.02 -1.77
CA TRP A 56 -3.20 2.70 -1.69
C TRP A 56 -2.33 2.38 -2.92
N ASP A 57 -2.82 2.65 -4.13
CA ASP A 57 -2.09 2.39 -5.38
C ASP A 57 -0.73 3.12 -5.44
N PHE A 58 -0.69 4.35 -4.92
CA PHE A 58 0.56 5.11 -4.82
C PHE A 58 1.49 4.55 -3.72
N ALA A 59 0.94 4.32 -2.53
CA ALA A 59 1.71 3.87 -1.37
C ALA A 59 2.33 2.48 -1.58
N VAL A 60 1.58 1.56 -2.18
CA VAL A 60 2.05 0.20 -2.47
C VAL A 60 3.21 0.22 -3.46
N LYS A 61 3.15 1.04 -4.52
CA LYS A 61 4.24 1.18 -5.51
C LYS A 61 5.52 1.71 -4.87
N LYS A 62 5.40 2.65 -3.93
CA LYS A 62 6.54 3.17 -3.15
C LYS A 62 7.17 2.08 -2.29
N TRP A 63 6.36 1.28 -1.62
CA TRP A 63 6.84 0.15 -0.81
C TRP A 63 7.51 -0.93 -1.67
N ILE A 64 6.93 -1.28 -2.82
CA ILE A 64 7.51 -2.21 -3.79
C ILE A 64 8.87 -1.69 -4.29
N LYS A 65 8.94 -0.41 -4.70
CA LYS A 65 10.19 0.22 -5.17
C LYS A 65 11.27 0.12 -4.10
N TRP A 66 10.92 0.44 -2.85
CA TRP A 66 11.83 0.29 -1.72
C TRP A 66 12.30 -1.15 -1.54
N ALA A 67 11.41 -2.15 -1.58
CA ALA A 67 11.79 -3.55 -1.41
C ALA A 67 12.73 -4.05 -2.52
N LEU A 68 12.44 -3.72 -3.78
CA LEU A 68 13.28 -4.12 -4.93
C LEU A 68 14.68 -3.49 -4.86
N ILE A 69 14.80 -2.21 -4.52
CA ILE A 69 16.11 -1.54 -4.33
C ILE A 69 16.93 -2.18 -3.21
N ASN A 70 16.26 -2.75 -2.20
CA ASN A 70 16.91 -3.47 -1.11
C ASN A 70 17.15 -4.96 -1.43
N ASN A 71 17.15 -5.35 -2.71
CA ASN A 71 17.45 -6.70 -3.20
C ASN A 71 16.47 -7.76 -2.69
N VAL A 72 15.22 -7.39 -2.42
CA VAL A 72 14.17 -8.37 -2.14
C VAL A 72 13.71 -8.98 -3.46
N ASP A 73 13.78 -10.31 -3.55
CA ASP A 73 13.27 -11.06 -4.69
C ASP A 73 11.79 -10.76 -4.96
N SER A 74 11.44 -10.62 -6.23
CA SER A 74 10.10 -10.22 -6.68
C SER A 74 9.02 -11.26 -6.37
N GLU A 75 9.34 -12.56 -6.45
CA GLU A 75 8.39 -13.62 -6.11
C GLU A 75 8.17 -13.70 -4.60
N LYS A 76 9.26 -13.58 -3.81
CA LYS A 76 9.20 -13.49 -2.36
C LYS A 76 8.35 -12.29 -1.94
N LEU A 77 8.56 -11.12 -2.56
CA LEU A 77 7.79 -9.91 -2.30
C LEU A 77 6.31 -10.10 -2.62
N TYR A 78 5.96 -10.75 -3.73
CA TYR A 78 4.58 -11.07 -4.07
C TYR A 78 3.91 -11.97 -3.02
N LYS A 79 4.59 -13.05 -2.62
CA LYS A 79 4.07 -13.99 -1.62
C LYS A 79 3.82 -13.29 -0.28
N ILE A 80 4.76 -12.44 0.16
CA ILE A 80 4.62 -11.63 1.37
C ILE A 80 3.49 -10.62 1.21
N GLY A 81 3.48 -9.85 0.13
CA GLY A 81 2.52 -8.78 -0.11
C GLY A 81 1.08 -9.31 -0.21
N LYS A 82 0.86 -10.41 -0.92
CA LYS A 82 -0.46 -11.04 -1.06
C LYS A 82 -0.98 -11.60 0.26
N ARG A 83 -0.13 -12.33 1.01
CA ARG A 83 -0.52 -12.93 2.29
C ARG A 83 -0.86 -11.89 3.36
N ASN A 84 -0.22 -10.73 3.31
CA ASN A 84 -0.42 -9.64 4.29
C ASN A 84 -1.37 -8.54 3.77
N LEU A 85 -2.11 -8.79 2.68
CA LEU A 85 -3.08 -7.86 2.09
C LEU A 85 -2.47 -6.49 1.72
N LEU A 86 -1.19 -6.47 1.35
CA LEU A 86 -0.48 -5.28 0.90
C LEU A 86 -0.53 -5.13 -0.62
N ILE A 87 -0.52 -6.26 -1.36
CA ILE A 87 -0.53 -6.31 -2.83
C ILE A 87 -1.66 -7.22 -3.29
N TRP A 88 -2.37 -6.80 -4.34
CA TRP A 88 -3.43 -7.60 -4.96
C TRP A 88 -2.97 -8.31 -6.24
N SER A 89 -2.04 -7.72 -7.01
CA SER A 89 -1.60 -8.26 -8.31
C SER A 89 -0.08 -8.32 -8.46
N GLN A 90 0.41 -9.35 -9.18
CA GLN A 90 1.81 -9.38 -9.62
C GLN A 90 2.13 -8.25 -10.60
N HIS A 91 1.10 -7.73 -11.28
CA HIS A 91 1.23 -6.61 -12.19
C HIS A 91 1.84 -5.37 -11.50
N ASP A 92 1.50 -5.12 -10.23
CA ASP A 92 2.00 -3.97 -9.48
C ASP A 92 3.52 -4.06 -9.28
N ILE A 93 4.03 -5.26 -9.02
CA ILE A 93 5.47 -5.51 -8.87
C ILE A 93 6.17 -5.38 -10.21
N LYS A 94 5.61 -5.99 -11.26
CA LYS A 94 6.17 -5.92 -12.63
C LYS A 94 6.25 -4.47 -13.12
N GLN A 95 5.20 -3.68 -12.93
CA GLN A 95 5.15 -2.28 -13.33
C GLN A 95 6.27 -1.45 -12.66
N VAL A 96 6.55 -1.71 -11.38
CA VAL A 96 7.62 -1.00 -10.66
C VAL A 96 9.00 -1.51 -11.08
N ALA A 97 9.18 -2.81 -11.28
CA ALA A 97 10.43 -3.38 -11.78
C ALA A 97 10.78 -2.85 -13.19
N ASP A 98 9.81 -2.80 -14.10
CA ASP A 98 10.01 -2.28 -15.46
C ASP A 98 10.35 -0.78 -15.45
N LYS A 99 9.84 -0.01 -14.49
CA LYS A 99 10.21 1.41 -14.30
C LYS A 99 11.63 1.56 -13.77
N LEU A 100 12.04 0.73 -12.80
CA LEU A 100 13.39 0.75 -12.23
C LEU A 100 14.48 0.41 -13.25
N ASN A 101 14.19 -0.49 -14.21
CA ASN A 101 15.15 -0.85 -15.26
C ASN A 101 15.32 0.22 -16.35
N LYS A 102 14.47 1.27 -16.35
CA LYS A 102 14.52 2.39 -17.30
C LYS A 102 15.12 3.66 -16.71
N GLU A 103 15.34 3.71 -15.39
CA GLU A 103 16.01 4.78 -14.65
C GLU A 103 17.51 4.48 -14.55
#